data_AF-M0AX24-F1
#
_entry.id   AF-M0AX24-F1
#
_cell.length_a   1.000
_cell.length_b   1.000
_cell.length_c   1.000
_cell.angle_alpha   90.00
_cell.angle_beta   90.00
_cell.angle_gamma   90.00
#
_symmetry.space_group_name_H-M   'P 1'
#
loop_
_entity.id
_entity.type
_entity.pdbx_description
1 polymer ?
#
loop_
_entity_poly.entity_id
_entity_poly.type
_entity_poly.pdbx_seq_one_letter_code
_entity_poly.pdbx_strand_id
1 'polypeptide(L)' 'MLKQLGPLGIVGILILVAGIGIVAYANYVIAVGIALVLAGLGLVVKALVSSVLQQFGMF' A
#
# COMPACT_ATOMS: atom_id res chain seq x y z
N MET A 1 -8.78 -8.24 -5.77
CA MET A 1 -7.31 -8.22 -5.96
C MET A 1 -6.54 -8.93 -4.83
N LEU A 2 -7.08 -9.01 -3.61
CA LEU A 2 -6.46 -9.71 -2.46
C LEU A 2 -6.09 -11.19 -2.71
N LYS A 3 -6.77 -11.88 -3.64
CA LYS A 3 -6.45 -13.26 -4.03
C LYS A 3 -5.13 -13.41 -4.80
N GLN A 4 -4.58 -12.32 -5.37
CA GLN A 4 -3.33 -12.31 -6.14
C GLN A 4 -2.15 -11.72 -5.36
N LEU A 5 -2.38 -11.26 -4.12
CA LEU A 5 -1.37 -10.55 -3.33
C LEU A 5 -0.26 -11.47 -2.79
N GLY A 6 -0.43 -12.78 -2.92
CA GLY A 6 0.43 -13.79 -2.30
C GLY A 6 0.42 -13.70 -0.76
N PRO A 7 1.06 -14.65 -0.07
CA PRO A 7 1.19 -14.64 1.39
C PRO A 7 1.85 -13.35 1.91
N LEU A 8 2.85 -12.85 1.17
CA LEU A 8 3.60 -11.65 1.52
C LEU A 8 2.75 -10.38 1.48
N GLY A 9 1.85 -10.25 0.50
CA GLY A 9 0.98 -9.08 0.41
C GLY A 9 -0.04 -9.00 1.54
N ILE A 10 -0.55 -10.16 1.97
CA ILE A 10 -1.47 -10.24 3.12
C ILE A 10 -0.76 -9.81 4.40
N VAL A 11 0.47 -10.29 4.62
CA VAL A 11 1.31 -9.87 5.75
C VAL A 11 1.59 -8.37 5.69
N GLY A 12 1.89 -7.83 4.51
CA GLY A 12 2.09 -6.39 4.31
C GLY A 12 0.87 -5.56 4.69
N ILE A 13 -0.34 -5.98 4.31
CA ILE A 13 -1.59 -5.31 4.69
C ILE A 13 -1.78 -5.36 6.20
N LEU A 14 -1.54 -6.51 6.85
CA LEU A 14 -1.67 -6.65 8.29
C LEU A 14 -0.72 -5.70 9.04
N ILE A 15 0.53 -5.61 8.61
CA ILE A 15 1.52 -4.68 9.19
C ILE A 15 1.10 -3.23 8.96
N LEU A 16 0.60 -2.90 7.76
CA LEU A 16 0.13 -1.54 7.45
C LEU A 16 -1.04 -1.13 8.35
N VAL A 17 -2.03 -2.01 8.52
CA VAL A 17 -3.18 -1.75 9.38
C VAL A 17 -2.76 -1.66 10.85
N ALA A 18 -1.85 -2.54 11.30
CA ALA A 18 -1.31 -2.49 12.66
C ALA A 18 -0.56 -1.18 12.93
N GLY A 19 0.30 -0.74 12.00
CA GLY A 19 1.04 0.52 12.12
C GLY A 19 0.10 1.73 12.19
N ILE A 20 -0.88 1.82 11.30
CA ILE A 20 -1.89 2.89 11.34
C ILE A 20 -2.69 2.85 12.65
N GLY A 21 -3.05 1.64 13.13
CA GLY A 21 -3.77 1.46 14.39
C GLY A 21 -2.98 1.95 15.61
N ILE A 22 -1.68 1.68 15.66
CA ILE A 22 -0.80 2.18 16.72
C ILE A 22 -0.72 3.71 16.69
N VAL A 23 -0.56 4.31 15.50
CA VAL A 23 -0.51 5.77 15.38
C VAL A 23 -1.86 6.40 15.74
N ALA A 24 -2.97 5.76 15.39
CA ALA A 24 -4.32 6.24 15.72
C ALA A 24 -4.57 6.28 17.22
N TYR A 25 -3.93 5.39 18.00
CA TYR A 25 -4.00 5.44 19.46
C TYR A 25 -3.33 6.69 20.06
N ALA A 26 -2.29 7.23 19.39
CA ALA A 26 -1.62 8.45 19.82
C ALA A 26 -2.27 9.72 19.24
N ASN A 27 -2.57 9.73 17.94
CA ASN A 27 -3.18 10.88 17.28
C ASN A 27 -3.88 10.49 15.96
N TYR A 28 -5.20 10.67 15.91
CA TYR A 28 -6.01 10.36 14.74
C TYR A 28 -5.64 11.18 13.49
N VAL A 29 -5.28 12.45 13.64
CA VAL A 29 -4.93 13.33 12.51
C VAL A 29 -3.64 12.83 11.84
N ILE A 30 -2.65 12.44 12.63
CA ILE A 30 -1.39 11.89 12.12
C ILE A 30 -1.63 10.53 11.46
N ALA A 31 -2.46 9.67 12.06
CA ALA A 31 -2.79 8.37 11.49
C ALA A 31 -3.45 8.49 10.11
N VAL A 32 -4.40 9.43 9.95
CA VAL A 32 -5.03 9.72 8.66
C VAL A 32 -4.01 10.25 7.66
N GLY A 33 -3.12 11.17 8.07
CA GLY A 33 -2.04 11.68 7.22
C GLY A 33 -1.14 10.55 6.70
N ILE A 34 -0.71 9.64 7.57
CA ILE A 34 0.12 8.49 7.20
C ILE A 34 -0.66 7.54 6.27
N ALA A 35 -1.92 7.25 6.56
CA ALA A 35 -2.75 6.38 5.72
C ALA A 35 -2.88 6.93 4.29
N LEU A 36 -3.06 8.25 4.14
CA LEU A 36 -3.12 8.91 2.83
C LEU A 36 -1.78 8.84 2.09
N VAL A 37 -0.66 9.06 2.78
CA VAL A 37 0.69 8.93 2.20
C VAL A 37 0.93 7.51 1.69
N LEU A 38 0.59 6.49 2.48
CA LEU A 38 0.75 5.09 2.10
C LEU A 38 -0.15 4.70 0.93
N ALA A 39 -1.39 5.19 0.90
CA ALA A 39 -2.30 5.00 -0.23
C ALA A 39 -1.73 5.63 -1.51
N GLY A 40 -1.23 6.87 -1.43
CA GLY A 40 -0.59 7.56 -2.55
C GLY A 40 0.65 6.81 -3.07
N LEU A 41 1.52 6.35 -2.17
CA LEU A 41 2.66 5.50 -2.52
C LEU A 41 2.23 4.22 -3.25
N GLY A 42 1.19 3.55 -2.78
CA GLY A 42 0.66 2.36 -3.44
C GLY A 42 0.19 2.63 -4.87
N LEU A 43 -0.45 3.77 -5.11
CA LEU A 43 -0.86 4.21 -6.44
C LEU A 43 0.34 4.51 -7.34
N VAL A 44 1.35 5.22 -6.82
CA VAL A 44 2.59 5.52 -7.56
C VAL A 44 3.32 4.24 -7.94
N VAL A 45 3.53 3.33 -6.99
CA VAL A 45 4.19 2.04 -7.26
C VAL A 45 3.41 1.23 -8.29
N LYS A 46 2.08 1.16 -8.17
CA LYS A 46 1.24 0.48 -9.18
C LYS A 46 1.43 1.08 -10.57
N ALA A 47 1.43 2.42 -10.68
CA ALA A 47 1.64 3.10 -11.95
C ALA A 47 3.03 2.82 -12.52
N LEU A 48 4.07 2.85 -11.68
CA LEU A 48 5.44 2.53 -12.09
C LEU A 48 5.56 1.09 -12.59
N VAL A 49 5.05 0.11 -11.84
CA VAL A 49 5.06 -1.30 -12.24
C VAL A 49 4.28 -1.50 -13.53
N SER A 50 3.10 -0.88 -13.67
CA SER A 50 2.32 -0.95 -14.91
C SER A 50 3.08 -0.40 -16.10
N SER A 51 3.72 0.77 -15.95
CA SER A 51 4.53 1.40 -17.01
C SER A 51 5.74 0.56 -17.39
N VAL A 52 6.36 -0.12 -16.42
CA VAL A 52 7.50 -1.03 -16.66
C VAL A 52 7.04 -2.28 -17.40
N LEU A 53 5.97 -2.94 -16.95
CA LEU A 53 5.43 -4.13 -17.61
C LEU A 53 4.96 -3.82 -19.05
N GLN A 54 4.41 -2.63 -19.29
CA GLN A 54 4.04 -2.17 -20.62
C GLN A 54 5.26 -1.99 -21.53
N GLN A 55 6.39 -1.48 -21.01
CA GLN A 55 7.65 -1.40 -21.76
C GLN A 55 8.22 -2.78 -22.11
N PHE A 56 7.94 -3.80 -21.29
CA PHE A 56 8.30 -5.19 -21.57
C PHE A 56 7.32 -5.90 -22.52
N GLY A 57 6.33 -5.20 -23.10
CA GLY A 57 5.34 -5.78 -24.02
C GLY A 57 4.34 -6.72 -23.34
N MET A 58 4.24 -6.69 -22.01
CA MET A 58 3.28 -7.49 -21.23
C MET A 58 1.88 -6.86 -21.17
N PHE A 59 1.62 -5.77 -21.92
CA PHE A 59 0.33 -5.11 -22.12
C PHE A 59 0.24 -4.46 -23.50
#